data_AF-A0A2N0VJW6-F1
#
_entry.id   AF-A0A2N0VJW6-F1
#
_cell.length_a   1.000
_cell.length_b   1.000
_cell.length_c   1.000
_cell.angle_alpha   90.00
_cell.angle_beta   90.00
_cell.angle_gamma   90.00
#
_symmetry.space_group_name_H-M   'P 1'
#
loop_
_entity.id
_entity.type
_entity.pdbx_description
1 polymer ?
#
loop_
_entity_poly.entity_id
_entity_poly.type
_entity_poly.pdbx_seq_one_letter_code
_entity_poly.pdbx_strand_id
1 'polypeptide(L)'
;MKRYRSHLILSHRDSKLIKSLNFDNHKIDLEISPDPTGTFWKSSDGCSESWHKEPKETPPSEGTLPADELIIVAENEGIAEDILSTIKGGILLAYPDFNNFPLTADLNSVEEISSELYKDEYFRNYYKQVDRVGYGCRVLKESYESAEFQYAIEKFKLSLKINSMTPHSANPKYGQMFEHYDLDKSYHTSGAFAITAAFSVVEELGLEVRSSSKNPRFLDSEKGTWNPSVLNDIEERLKKVGVTKKDTFDWVFRGDKTEVEKELKPYFGYDSEWTKLNEEVRDRTLTFPEAIHNLSYLRNFIASHKFRKLTQYISPYDIFNAQSLARNLILRSLGLWKIDPYNQTN
;
A
#
# COMPACT_ATOMS: atom_id res chain seq x y z
N MET A 1 3.68 12.87 27.82
CA MET A 1 3.04 12.41 26.57
C MET A 1 1.55 12.29 26.84
N LYS A 2 0.72 12.47 25.80
CA LYS A 2 -0.74 12.31 25.83
C LYS A 2 -1.12 11.01 25.14
N ARG A 3 -2.30 10.48 25.47
CA ARG A 3 -2.80 9.21 24.94
C ARG A 3 -3.94 9.50 23.97
N TYR A 4 -3.85 8.94 22.77
CA TYR A 4 -4.80 9.14 21.69
C TYR A 4 -5.41 7.81 21.26
N ARG A 5 -6.74 7.78 21.19
CA ARG A 5 -7.49 6.63 20.66
C ARG A 5 -7.38 6.62 19.15
N SER A 6 -6.93 5.49 18.60
CA SER A 6 -6.85 5.29 17.15
C SER A 6 -8.16 4.80 16.55
N HIS A 7 -9.10 4.34 17.38
CA HIS A 7 -10.33 3.65 16.98
C HIS A 7 -10.11 2.36 16.18
N LEU A 8 -8.87 1.85 16.15
CA LEU A 8 -8.53 0.58 15.54
C LEU A 8 -8.67 -0.53 16.58
N ILE A 9 -9.65 -1.40 16.33
CA ILE A 9 -9.83 -2.64 17.10
C ILE A 9 -8.94 -3.71 16.49
N LEU A 10 -8.16 -4.35 17.36
CA LEU A 10 -7.10 -5.28 17.02
C LEU A 10 -7.60 -6.72 17.07
N SER A 11 -7.14 -7.50 16.10
CA SER A 11 -7.18 -8.94 16.22
C SER A 11 -6.20 -9.43 17.30
N HIS A 12 -6.44 -10.60 17.89
CA HIS A 12 -5.48 -11.21 18.84
C HIS A 12 -4.08 -11.38 18.24
N ARG A 13 -4.02 -11.70 16.94
CA ARG A 13 -2.77 -11.87 16.20
C ARG A 13 -2.01 -10.54 16.08
N ASP A 14 -2.74 -9.46 15.80
CA ASP A 14 -2.16 -8.11 15.74
C ASP A 14 -1.72 -7.63 17.13
N SER A 15 -2.51 -7.86 18.18
CA SER A 15 -2.13 -7.53 19.56
C SER A 15 -0.83 -8.23 19.99
N LYS A 16 -0.67 -9.51 19.65
CA LYS A 16 0.57 -10.25 19.95
C LYS A 16 1.76 -9.69 19.19
N LEU A 17 1.58 -9.35 17.91
CA LEU A 17 2.64 -8.75 17.09
C LEU A 17 3.03 -7.38 17.66
N ILE A 18 2.07 -6.49 17.95
CA ILE A 18 2.35 -5.16 18.48
C ILE A 18 3.14 -5.24 19.79
N LYS A 19 2.77 -6.14 20.71
CA LYS A 19 3.50 -6.36 21.97
C LYS A 19 4.93 -6.87 21.76
N SER A 20 5.23 -7.54 20.65
CA SER A 20 6.59 -8.00 20.33
C SER A 20 7.42 -6.93 19.60
N LEU A 21 6.79 -5.86 19.10
CA LEU A 21 7.49 -4.72 18.52
C LEU A 21 8.08 -3.86 19.65
N ASN A 22 9.39 -3.93 19.80
CA ASN A 22 10.12 -3.00 20.66
C ASN A 22 10.27 -1.63 19.95
N PHE A 23 9.78 -0.55 20.59
CA PHE A 23 9.90 0.84 20.15
C PHE A 23 10.87 1.67 21.02
N ASP A 24 11.65 1.07 21.92
CA ASP A 24 12.50 1.76 22.91
C ASP A 24 13.51 2.75 22.30
N ASN A 25 13.87 2.54 21.03
CA ASN A 25 14.78 3.41 20.27
C ASN A 25 14.07 4.55 19.52
N HIS A 26 12.74 4.63 19.62
CA HIS A 26 11.91 5.62 18.93
C HIS A 26 11.21 6.51 19.96
N LYS A 27 10.88 7.74 19.54
CA LYS A 27 10.01 8.64 20.34
C LYS A 27 8.52 8.33 20.15
N ILE A 28 8.19 7.05 20.04
CA ILE A 28 6.83 6.55 19.89
C ILE A 28 6.59 5.57 21.01
N ASP A 29 5.39 5.60 21.58
CA ASP A 29 4.90 4.52 22.41
C ASP A 29 3.49 4.11 21.94
N LEU A 30 3.26 2.80 21.91
CA LEU A 30 2.00 2.19 21.47
C LEU A 30 1.49 1.32 22.60
N GLU A 31 0.30 1.64 23.08
CA GLU A 31 -0.36 0.90 24.14
C GLU A 31 -1.52 0.07 23.57
N ILE A 32 -1.85 -1.01 24.28
CA ILE A 32 -3.04 -1.80 24.01
C ILE A 32 -3.99 -1.66 25.20
N SER A 33 -5.20 -1.20 24.93
CA SER A 33 -6.26 -1.04 25.90
C SER A 33 -7.45 -1.94 25.55
N PRO A 34 -8.29 -2.35 26.50
CA PRO A 34 -9.58 -2.96 26.18
C PRO A 34 -10.46 -2.01 25.34
N ASP A 35 -11.25 -2.58 24.42
CA ASP A 35 -12.30 -1.90 23.66
C ASP A 35 -13.23 -1.12 24.60
N PRO A 36 -13.32 0.22 24.46
CA PRO A 36 -14.16 1.03 25.33
C PRO A 36 -15.65 1.00 24.96
N THR A 37 -16.02 0.49 23.78
CA THR A 37 -17.40 0.57 23.29
C THR A 37 -18.27 -0.58 23.78
N GLY A 38 -17.68 -1.72 24.18
CA GLY A 38 -18.40 -2.94 24.54
C GLY A 38 -19.05 -3.63 23.34
N THR A 39 -18.64 -3.31 22.12
CA THR A 39 -19.19 -3.93 20.89
C THR A 39 -18.28 -4.99 20.31
N PHE A 40 -16.99 -5.00 20.66
CA PHE A 40 -16.02 -5.96 20.16
C PHE A 40 -15.50 -6.86 21.28
N TRP A 41 -15.55 -8.16 21.04
CA TRP A 41 -15.19 -9.18 22.02
C TRP A 41 -14.29 -10.22 21.38
N LYS A 42 -13.42 -10.82 22.19
CA LYS A 42 -12.58 -11.96 21.83
C LYS A 42 -12.74 -13.09 22.83
N SER A 43 -12.57 -14.33 22.39
CA SER A 43 -12.47 -15.47 23.29
C SER A 43 -11.19 -15.40 24.13
N SER A 44 -11.18 -16.04 25.30
CA SER A 44 -10.03 -16.11 26.21
C SER A 44 -8.80 -16.78 25.60
N ASP A 45 -8.98 -17.69 24.64
CA ASP A 45 -7.90 -18.26 23.83
C ASP A 45 -7.44 -17.34 22.67
N GLY A 46 -8.23 -16.29 22.38
CA GLY A 46 -8.03 -15.31 21.31
C GLY A 46 -8.24 -15.87 19.90
N CYS A 47 -8.98 -16.97 19.76
CA CYS A 47 -9.25 -17.62 18.47
C CYS A 47 -10.48 -17.06 17.74
N SER A 48 -11.44 -16.50 18.47
CA SER A 48 -12.72 -16.03 17.93
C SER A 48 -12.98 -14.60 18.34
N GLU A 49 -13.41 -13.77 17.39
CA GLU A 49 -13.78 -12.38 17.60
C GLU A 49 -15.24 -12.17 17.17
N SER A 50 -16.00 -11.42 17.96
CA SER A 50 -17.42 -11.14 17.69
C SER A 50 -17.74 -9.67 17.82
N TRP A 51 -18.57 -9.19 16.90
CA TRP A 51 -19.08 -7.83 16.88
C TRP A 51 -20.58 -7.80 17.17
N HIS A 52 -21.01 -6.86 18.01
CA HIS A 52 -22.41 -6.60 18.32
C HIS A 52 -22.80 -5.18 17.93
N LYS A 53 -23.99 -5.02 17.34
CA LYS A 53 -24.52 -3.70 16.98
C LYS A 53 -24.76 -2.80 18.21
N GLU A 54 -25.21 -3.41 19.30
CA GLU A 54 -25.46 -2.73 20.58
C GLU A 54 -24.36 -3.08 21.59
N PRO A 55 -23.93 -2.10 22.40
CA PRO A 55 -22.93 -2.34 23.44
C PRO A 55 -23.44 -3.35 24.45
N LYS A 56 -22.56 -4.24 24.90
CA LYS A 56 -22.83 -5.18 25.99
C LYS A 56 -22.04 -4.77 27.22
N GLU A 57 -22.71 -4.63 28.36
CA GLU A 57 -22.04 -4.33 29.64
C GLU A 57 -21.36 -5.58 30.21
N THR A 58 -21.85 -6.77 29.84
CA THR A 58 -21.30 -8.06 30.27
C THR A 58 -20.83 -8.86 29.07
N PRO A 59 -19.83 -9.75 29.24
CA PRO A 59 -19.37 -10.61 28.17
C PRO A 59 -20.51 -11.43 27.55
N PRO A 60 -20.56 -11.60 26.22
CA PRO A 60 -21.63 -12.32 25.53
C PRO A 60 -21.67 -13.82 25.87
N SER A 61 -20.53 -14.38 26.30
CA SER A 61 -20.43 -15.76 26.77
C SER A 61 -19.32 -15.92 27.81
N GLU A 62 -19.38 -16.99 28.59
CA GLU A 62 -18.34 -17.32 29.57
C GLU A 62 -16.96 -17.46 28.89
N GLY A 63 -15.95 -16.82 29.47
CA GLY A 63 -14.60 -16.83 28.92
C GLY A 63 -14.38 -15.91 27.72
N THR A 64 -15.27 -14.95 27.45
CA THR A 64 -15.01 -13.84 26.51
C THR A 64 -14.51 -12.60 27.25
N LEU A 65 -13.65 -11.84 26.57
CA LEU A 65 -13.03 -10.61 27.04
C LEU A 65 -13.27 -9.51 26.00
N PRO A 66 -13.25 -8.22 26.37
CA PRO A 66 -13.25 -7.15 25.38
C PRO A 66 -12.10 -7.34 24.39
N ALA A 67 -12.33 -7.01 23.12
CA ALA A 67 -11.27 -6.93 22.14
C ALA A 67 -10.25 -5.85 22.54
N ASP A 68 -9.11 -5.83 21.86
CA ASP A 68 -8.07 -4.85 22.13
C ASP A 68 -8.25 -3.64 21.20
N GLU A 69 -7.98 -2.44 21.69
CA GLU A 69 -7.83 -1.19 20.94
C GLU A 69 -6.36 -0.78 20.95
N LEU A 70 -5.89 -0.23 19.83
CA LEU A 70 -4.61 0.47 19.76
C LEU A 70 -4.71 1.92 20.28
N ILE A 71 -3.85 2.26 21.24
CA ILE A 71 -3.67 3.61 21.76
C ILE A 71 -2.31 4.13 21.31
N ILE A 72 -2.27 5.35 20.78
CA ILE A 72 -1.05 6.04 20.38
C ILE A 72 -0.65 7.01 21.48
N VAL A 73 0.59 6.89 21.96
CA VAL A 73 1.15 7.79 22.97
C VAL A 73 2.13 8.73 22.27
N ALA A 74 1.81 10.03 22.30
CA ALA A 74 2.57 11.05 21.56
C ALA A 74 2.66 12.37 22.35
N GLU A 75 3.55 13.27 21.94
CA GLU A 75 3.67 14.59 22.60
C GLU A 75 2.45 15.48 22.32
N ASN A 76 1.88 15.39 21.12
CA ASN A 76 0.73 16.16 20.67
C ASN A 76 -0.07 15.39 19.60
N GLU A 77 -1.22 15.95 19.23
CA GLU A 77 -2.19 15.32 18.33
C GLU A 77 -1.64 15.16 16.91
N GLY A 78 -0.94 16.17 16.37
CA GLY A 78 -0.36 16.07 15.03
C GLY A 78 0.65 14.93 14.88
N ILE A 79 1.48 14.69 15.91
CA ILE A 79 2.38 13.53 15.92
C ILE A 79 1.59 12.21 15.97
N ALA A 80 0.51 12.16 16.75
CA ALA A 80 -0.34 10.99 16.80
C ALA A 80 -1.06 10.75 15.45
N GLU A 81 -1.50 11.81 14.78
CA GLU A 81 -2.11 11.75 13.44
C GLU A 81 -1.11 11.20 12.43
N ASP A 82 0.13 11.69 12.43
CA ASP A 82 1.21 11.17 11.58
C ASP A 82 1.45 9.68 11.84
N ILE A 83 1.58 9.27 13.10
CA ILE A 83 1.74 7.86 13.50
C ILE A 83 0.59 7.00 12.98
N LEU A 84 -0.66 7.42 13.22
CA LEU A 84 -1.84 6.70 12.74
C LEU A 84 -1.85 6.63 11.21
N SER A 85 -1.49 7.72 10.55
CA SER A 85 -1.42 7.85 9.11
C SER A 85 -0.45 6.85 8.49
N THR A 86 0.73 6.66 9.10
CA THR A 86 1.73 5.66 8.73
C THR A 86 1.21 4.24 8.94
N ILE A 87 0.59 3.95 10.10
CA ILE A 87 0.02 2.63 10.40
C ILE A 87 -1.03 2.25 9.34
N LYS A 88 -1.92 3.19 9.01
CA LYS A 88 -2.91 3.05 7.93
C LYS A 88 -2.27 2.80 6.57
N GLY A 89 -1.17 3.49 6.28
CA GLY A 89 -0.35 3.21 5.09
C GLY A 89 0.23 1.81 5.09
N GLY A 90 0.72 1.33 6.23
CA GLY A 90 1.23 -0.03 6.39
C GLY A 90 0.17 -1.11 6.22
N ILE A 91 -1.07 -0.87 6.65
CA ILE A 91 -2.22 -1.76 6.37
C ILE A 91 -2.46 -1.87 4.85
N LEU A 92 -2.44 -0.75 4.13
CA LEU A 92 -2.58 -0.74 2.67
C LEU A 92 -1.36 -1.33 1.95
N LEU A 93 -0.16 -1.19 2.50
CA LEU A 93 1.02 -1.90 2.00
C LEU A 93 0.88 -3.41 2.22
N ALA A 94 0.25 -3.87 3.28
CA ALA A 94 -0.01 -5.30 3.45
C ALA A 94 -1.01 -5.81 2.41
N TYR A 95 -2.09 -5.05 2.16
CA TYR A 95 -3.05 -5.34 1.09
C TYR A 95 -3.75 -4.05 0.62
N PRO A 96 -3.53 -3.61 -0.64
CA PRO A 96 -4.02 -2.33 -1.12
C PRO A 96 -5.51 -2.42 -1.50
N ASP A 97 -6.37 -2.31 -0.50
CA ASP A 97 -7.81 -2.19 -0.65
C ASP A 97 -8.30 -0.93 0.02
N PHE A 98 -8.29 0.16 -0.76
CA PHE A 98 -8.70 1.47 -0.28
C PHE A 98 -10.21 1.56 -0.04
N ASN A 99 -11.03 0.86 -0.83
CA ASN A 99 -12.50 0.98 -0.75
C ASN A 99 -13.05 0.41 0.56
N ASN A 100 -12.40 -0.61 1.10
CA ASN A 100 -12.79 -1.24 2.36
C ASN A 100 -12.05 -0.67 3.58
N PHE A 101 -11.19 0.35 3.41
CA PHE A 101 -10.36 0.87 4.49
C PHE A 101 -10.44 2.40 4.65
N PRO A 102 -11.06 2.91 5.73
CA PRO A 102 -11.18 4.34 5.96
C PRO A 102 -9.83 4.98 6.34
N LEU A 103 -9.36 5.91 5.51
CA LEU A 103 -8.11 6.65 5.72
C LEU A 103 -8.21 7.85 6.67
N THR A 104 -9.40 8.24 7.13
CA THR A 104 -9.55 9.42 8.02
C THR A 104 -8.81 9.18 9.33
N ALA A 105 -7.87 10.06 9.69
CA ALA A 105 -7.15 10.00 10.96
C ALA A 105 -8.05 10.58 12.06
N ASP A 106 -9.14 9.90 12.37
CA ASP A 106 -10.03 10.33 13.44
C ASP A 106 -9.42 9.89 14.78
N LEU A 107 -8.75 10.82 15.45
CA LEU A 107 -8.18 10.62 16.78
C LEU A 107 -9.01 11.34 17.84
N ASN A 108 -9.00 10.80 19.04
CA ASN A 108 -9.51 11.50 20.21
C ASN A 108 -8.56 11.32 21.40
N SER A 109 -8.40 12.37 22.19
CA SER A 109 -7.70 12.29 23.47
C SER A 109 -8.42 11.32 24.41
N VAL A 110 -7.69 10.35 24.97
CA VAL A 110 -8.26 9.35 25.89
C VAL A 110 -8.86 10.04 27.12
N GLU A 111 -8.24 11.13 27.58
CA GLU A 111 -8.65 11.86 28.79
C GLU A 111 -9.87 12.77 28.58
N GLU A 112 -10.21 13.13 27.33
CA GLU A 112 -11.26 14.10 27.03
C GLU A 112 -12.61 13.44 26.67
N ILE A 113 -12.62 12.13 26.41
CA ILE A 113 -13.85 11.40 26.04
C ILE A 113 -14.61 10.95 27.29
N SER A 114 -15.81 11.49 27.48
CA SER A 114 -16.75 10.99 28.49
C SER A 114 -17.24 9.58 28.18
N SER A 115 -17.42 8.74 29.21
CA SER A 115 -17.99 7.40 29.05
C SER A 115 -19.38 7.38 28.41
N GLU A 116 -20.12 8.49 28.53
CA GLU A 116 -21.44 8.65 27.92
C GLU A 116 -21.39 8.69 26.38
N LEU A 117 -20.27 9.15 25.79
CA LEU A 117 -20.12 9.18 24.32
C LEU A 117 -20.11 7.78 23.71
N TYR A 118 -19.66 6.76 24.44
CA TYR A 118 -19.72 5.38 23.94
C TYR A 118 -21.16 4.84 23.84
N LYS A 119 -22.14 5.49 24.47
CA LYS A 119 -23.56 5.15 24.30
C LYS A 119 -24.14 5.69 22.99
N ASP A 120 -23.48 6.65 22.35
CA ASP A 120 -23.88 7.19 21.06
C ASP A 120 -23.48 6.26 19.90
N GLU A 121 -24.44 5.90 19.04
CA GLU A 121 -24.21 4.99 17.91
C GLU A 121 -23.29 5.60 16.85
N TYR A 122 -23.41 6.91 16.61
CA TYR A 122 -22.59 7.61 15.64
C TYR A 122 -21.11 7.62 16.08
N PHE A 123 -20.86 7.88 17.36
CA PHE A 123 -19.52 7.82 17.93
C PHE A 123 -18.92 6.41 17.90
N ARG A 124 -19.69 5.37 18.24
CA ARG A 124 -19.20 3.98 18.15
C ARG A 124 -18.83 3.57 16.73
N ASN A 125 -19.48 4.16 15.71
CA ASN A 125 -19.19 3.83 14.32
C ASN A 125 -17.80 4.25 13.85
N TYR A 126 -17.08 5.10 14.60
CA TYR A 126 -15.65 5.37 14.35
C TYR A 126 -14.77 4.16 14.62
N TYR A 127 -15.16 3.27 15.54
CA TYR A 127 -14.40 2.08 15.89
C TYR A 127 -14.56 1.01 14.82
N LYS A 128 -13.43 0.54 14.30
CA LYS A 128 -13.39 -0.48 13.26
C LYS A 128 -12.41 -1.57 13.65
N GLN A 129 -12.89 -2.80 13.59
CA GLN A 129 -12.01 -3.97 13.53
C GLN A 129 -11.43 -4.05 12.13
N VAL A 130 -10.11 -3.95 12.05
CA VAL A 130 -9.38 -3.96 10.79
C VAL A 130 -8.29 -5.01 10.89
N ASP A 131 -8.19 -5.85 9.87
CA ASP A 131 -7.07 -6.76 9.75
C ASP A 131 -5.76 -6.02 9.52
N ARG A 132 -4.66 -6.59 10.02
CA ARG A 132 -3.28 -6.20 9.70
C ARG A 132 -2.81 -4.91 10.35
N VAL A 133 -3.45 -4.47 11.44
CA VAL A 133 -2.98 -3.31 12.22
C VAL A 133 -1.58 -3.55 12.78
N GLY A 134 -1.26 -4.79 13.16
CA GLY A 134 0.08 -5.16 13.61
C GLY A 134 1.14 -5.05 12.51
N TYR A 135 0.79 -5.39 11.26
CA TYR A 135 1.65 -5.12 10.10
C TYR A 135 1.86 -3.61 9.92
N GLY A 136 0.80 -2.82 10.08
CA GLY A 136 0.86 -1.35 10.05
C GLY A 136 1.84 -0.79 11.09
N CYS A 137 1.78 -1.30 12.33
CA CYS A 137 2.71 -0.92 13.40
C CYS A 137 4.16 -1.36 13.09
N ARG A 138 4.36 -2.49 12.41
CA ARG A 138 5.70 -2.89 11.94
C ARG A 138 6.23 -1.92 10.89
N VAL A 139 5.41 -1.52 9.92
CA VAL A 139 5.78 -0.50 8.93
C VAL A 139 6.14 0.81 9.61
N LEU A 140 5.36 1.26 10.59
CA LEU A 140 5.70 2.44 11.39
C LEU A 140 7.09 2.30 12.01
N LYS A 141 7.37 1.19 12.70
CA LYS A 141 8.67 0.94 13.32
C LYS A 141 9.83 1.09 12.34
N GLU A 142 9.72 0.49 11.15
CA GLU A 142 10.80 0.53 10.15
C GLU A 142 10.91 1.87 9.42
N SER A 143 9.88 2.73 9.47
CA SER A 143 9.82 3.97 8.69
C SER A 143 9.86 5.24 9.51
N TYR A 144 9.66 5.18 10.84
CA TYR A 144 9.38 6.38 11.66
C TYR A 144 10.47 7.45 11.59
N GLU A 145 11.74 7.04 11.66
CA GLU A 145 12.88 7.97 11.64
C GLU A 145 13.22 8.51 10.23
N SER A 146 12.53 8.02 9.19
CA SER A 146 12.82 8.37 7.79
C SER A 146 11.67 9.14 7.17
N ALA A 147 11.82 10.45 7.06
CA ALA A 147 10.87 11.31 6.35
C ALA A 147 10.64 10.85 4.90
N GLU A 148 11.69 10.34 4.24
CA GLU A 148 11.61 9.75 2.90
C GLU A 148 10.61 8.59 2.84
N PHE A 149 10.68 7.66 3.81
CA PHE A 149 9.72 6.56 3.88
C PHE A 149 8.31 7.02 4.28
N GLN A 150 8.19 7.97 5.21
CA GLN A 150 6.89 8.54 5.56
C GLN A 150 6.20 9.15 4.34
N TYR A 151 6.90 9.99 3.56
CA TYR A 151 6.35 10.59 2.36
C TYR A 151 6.11 9.59 1.24
N ALA A 152 6.95 8.56 1.09
CA ALA A 152 6.73 7.48 0.14
C ALA A 152 5.41 6.73 0.45
N ILE A 153 5.13 6.47 1.73
CA ILE A 153 3.89 5.83 2.19
C ILE A 153 2.68 6.74 1.93
N GLU A 154 2.77 8.04 2.24
CA GLU A 154 1.67 8.98 1.99
C GLU A 154 1.37 9.17 0.50
N LYS A 155 2.40 9.25 -0.34
CA LYS A 155 2.24 9.30 -1.81
C LYS A 155 1.58 8.03 -2.35
N PHE A 156 1.93 6.87 -1.81
CA PHE A 156 1.29 5.61 -2.16
C PHE A 156 -0.19 5.59 -1.77
N LYS A 157 -0.54 6.00 -0.55
CA LYS A 157 -1.92 6.14 -0.09
C LYS A 157 -2.73 7.09 -0.98
N LEU A 158 -2.13 8.23 -1.35
CA LEU A 158 -2.76 9.20 -2.26
C LEU A 158 -3.03 8.58 -3.63
N SER A 159 -2.08 7.84 -4.20
CA SER A 159 -2.29 7.13 -5.47
C SER A 159 -3.49 6.20 -5.40
N LEU A 160 -3.59 5.38 -4.34
CA LEU A 160 -4.71 4.45 -4.14
C LEU A 160 -6.04 5.19 -3.98
N LYS A 161 -6.06 6.30 -3.23
CA LYS A 161 -7.24 7.13 -2.99
C LYS A 161 -7.79 7.77 -4.26
N ILE A 162 -6.92 8.14 -5.20
CA ILE A 162 -7.34 8.80 -6.45
C ILE A 162 -8.06 7.80 -7.36
N ASN A 163 -7.44 6.65 -7.61
CA ASN A 163 -8.01 5.58 -8.43
C ASN A 163 -7.21 4.30 -8.16
N SER A 164 -7.88 3.21 -7.81
CA SER A 164 -7.22 1.91 -7.60
C SER A 164 -8.18 0.75 -7.85
N MET A 165 -7.58 -0.42 -8.06
CA MET A 165 -8.28 -1.70 -7.99
C MET A 165 -7.56 -2.64 -7.04
N THR A 166 -8.32 -3.55 -6.44
CA THR A 166 -7.76 -4.48 -5.45
C THR A 166 -6.85 -5.54 -6.13
N PRO A 167 -5.88 -6.12 -5.40
CA PRO A 167 -5.10 -7.26 -5.92
C PRO A 167 -5.98 -8.45 -6.32
N HIS A 168 -7.13 -8.63 -5.68
CA HIS A 168 -8.09 -9.66 -6.05
C HIS A 168 -8.69 -9.40 -7.43
N SER A 169 -9.09 -8.16 -7.72
CA SER A 169 -9.62 -7.75 -9.02
C SER A 169 -8.59 -7.87 -10.15
N ALA A 170 -7.30 -7.72 -9.85
CA ALA A 170 -6.22 -7.88 -10.83
C ALA A 170 -5.75 -9.34 -11.00
N ASN A 171 -6.27 -10.28 -10.19
CA ASN A 171 -5.82 -11.66 -10.20
C ASN A 171 -6.29 -12.39 -11.48
N PRO A 172 -5.41 -13.12 -12.20
CA PRO A 172 -5.76 -13.85 -13.42
C PRO A 172 -6.96 -14.80 -13.30
N LYS A 173 -7.13 -15.40 -12.11
CA LYS A 173 -8.08 -16.48 -11.85
C LYS A 173 -9.43 -15.97 -11.36
N TYR A 174 -9.44 -14.83 -10.69
CA TYR A 174 -10.61 -14.31 -9.97
C TYR A 174 -11.10 -12.96 -10.49
N GLY A 175 -10.18 -12.18 -11.06
CA GLY A 175 -10.44 -10.85 -11.58
C GLY A 175 -11.29 -10.87 -12.84
N GLN A 176 -12.17 -9.88 -12.97
CA GLN A 176 -12.82 -9.62 -14.25
C GLN A 176 -11.80 -9.04 -15.22
N MET A 177 -11.91 -9.45 -16.48
CA MET A 177 -11.16 -8.84 -17.56
C MET A 177 -11.86 -7.55 -17.94
N PHE A 178 -11.18 -6.42 -17.73
CA PHE A 178 -11.74 -5.12 -18.09
C PHE A 178 -11.65 -4.92 -19.59
N GLU A 179 -12.79 -4.59 -20.20
CA GLU A 179 -12.83 -4.19 -21.61
C GLU A 179 -12.17 -2.80 -21.76
N HIS A 180 -11.39 -2.63 -22.83
CA HIS A 180 -10.68 -1.39 -23.11
C HIS A 180 -11.59 -0.41 -23.85
N TYR A 181 -12.44 0.29 -23.11
CA TYR A 181 -13.24 1.37 -23.67
C TYR A 181 -12.62 2.74 -23.43
N ASP A 182 -13.01 3.71 -24.26
CA ASP A 182 -12.82 5.13 -23.95
C ASP A 182 -13.67 5.47 -22.72
N LEU A 183 -13.06 5.33 -21.54
CA LEU A 183 -13.69 5.70 -20.27
C LEU A 183 -13.96 7.21 -20.24
N ASP A 184 -14.71 7.69 -19.26
CA ASP A 184 -14.96 9.13 -19.20
C ASP A 184 -13.69 9.93 -18.84
N LYS A 185 -13.71 11.23 -19.11
CA LYS A 185 -12.59 12.14 -18.82
C LYS A 185 -12.23 12.20 -17.32
N SER A 186 -13.17 11.89 -16.43
CA SER A 186 -12.93 11.85 -14.99
C SER A 186 -12.02 10.66 -14.66
N TYR A 187 -12.29 9.51 -15.27
CA TYR A 187 -11.45 8.33 -15.15
C TYR A 187 -10.04 8.60 -15.69
N HIS A 188 -9.91 9.17 -16.89
CA HIS A 188 -8.58 9.46 -17.47
C HIS A 188 -7.77 10.39 -16.58
N THR A 189 -8.42 11.42 -16.05
CA THR A 189 -7.78 12.40 -15.15
C THR A 189 -7.33 11.72 -13.86
N SER A 190 -8.22 11.00 -13.18
CA SER A 190 -7.89 10.30 -11.94
C SER A 190 -6.79 9.25 -12.17
N GLY A 191 -6.88 8.45 -13.24
CA GLY A 191 -5.85 7.46 -13.58
C GLY A 191 -4.47 8.08 -13.82
N ALA A 192 -4.40 9.18 -14.56
CA ALA A 192 -3.16 9.92 -14.77
C ALA A 192 -2.55 10.44 -13.45
N PHE A 193 -3.37 11.05 -12.58
CA PHE A 193 -2.89 11.53 -11.27
C PHE A 193 -2.49 10.38 -10.34
N ALA A 194 -3.19 9.24 -10.37
CA ALA A 194 -2.83 8.05 -9.60
C ALA A 194 -1.47 7.48 -10.05
N ILE A 195 -1.23 7.36 -11.36
CA ILE A 195 0.06 6.93 -11.93
C ILE A 195 1.18 7.90 -11.53
N THR A 196 0.91 9.21 -11.60
CA THR A 196 1.88 10.24 -11.23
C THR A 196 2.25 10.13 -9.74
N ALA A 197 1.26 10.00 -8.86
CA ALA A 197 1.50 9.82 -7.43
C ALA A 197 2.29 8.54 -7.12
N ALA A 198 1.98 7.43 -7.81
CA ALA A 198 2.73 6.18 -7.67
C ALA A 198 4.18 6.31 -8.16
N PHE A 199 4.43 6.99 -9.29
CA PHE A 199 5.81 7.22 -9.74
C PHE A 199 6.58 8.14 -8.78
N SER A 200 5.92 9.13 -8.17
CA SER A 200 6.56 9.99 -7.17
C SER A 200 6.99 9.25 -5.90
N VAL A 201 6.48 8.03 -5.65
CA VAL A 201 7.04 7.11 -4.63
C VAL A 201 8.42 6.61 -5.07
N VAL A 202 8.56 6.21 -6.33
CA VAL A 202 9.83 5.74 -6.90
C VAL A 202 10.88 6.84 -6.87
N GLU A 203 10.47 8.09 -7.15
CA GLU A 203 11.34 9.27 -7.04
C GLU A 203 11.70 9.58 -5.58
N GLU A 204 10.74 9.48 -4.63
CA GLU A 204 11.00 9.69 -3.20
C GLU A 204 12.07 8.72 -2.69
N LEU A 205 11.94 7.43 -3.06
CA LEU A 205 12.90 6.38 -2.70
C LEU A 205 14.25 6.49 -3.43
N GLY A 206 14.40 7.46 -4.33
CA GLY A 206 15.58 7.61 -5.16
C GLY A 206 15.85 6.38 -6.03
N LEU A 207 14.81 5.76 -6.60
CA LEU A 207 14.87 4.55 -7.44
C LEU A 207 14.45 4.82 -8.90
N GLU A 208 14.29 6.08 -9.29
CA GLU A 208 13.99 6.47 -10.66
C GLU A 208 15.20 6.24 -11.59
N VAL A 209 14.95 5.98 -12.87
CA VAL A 209 16.04 5.84 -13.86
C VAL A 209 16.59 7.22 -14.22
N ARG A 210 17.81 7.51 -13.77
CA ARG A 210 18.52 8.76 -14.01
C ARG A 210 19.21 8.73 -15.37
N SER A 211 18.65 9.45 -16.33
CA SER A 211 19.19 9.57 -17.69
C SER A 211 19.09 10.99 -18.19
N SER A 212 19.93 11.35 -19.16
CA SER A 212 19.93 12.67 -19.82
C SER A 212 20.24 12.53 -21.31
N SER A 213 20.18 13.62 -22.06
CA SER A 213 20.61 13.62 -23.47
C SER A 213 22.08 13.23 -23.65
N LYS A 214 22.93 13.55 -22.66
CA LYS A 214 24.37 13.20 -22.66
C LYS A 214 24.65 11.80 -22.10
N ASN A 215 23.73 11.25 -21.32
CA ASN A 215 23.80 9.90 -20.77
C ASN A 215 22.45 9.21 -20.98
N PRO A 216 22.14 8.81 -22.23
CA PRO A 216 20.81 8.33 -22.59
C PRO A 216 20.51 7.00 -21.92
N ARG A 217 19.22 6.72 -21.68
CA ARG A 217 18.75 5.48 -21.07
C ARG A 217 19.11 4.25 -21.91
N PHE A 218 18.95 4.36 -23.23
CA PHE A 218 19.24 3.31 -24.20
C PHE A 218 20.27 3.79 -25.21
N LEU A 219 21.14 2.87 -25.64
CA LEU A 219 22.00 3.05 -26.81
C LEU A 219 21.23 2.75 -28.11
N ASP A 220 20.24 1.87 -28.03
CA ASP A 220 19.30 1.55 -29.11
C ASP A 220 17.89 1.47 -28.50
N SER A 221 17.07 2.50 -28.75
CA SER A 221 15.72 2.62 -28.22
C SER A 221 14.71 1.67 -28.88
N GLU A 222 15.00 1.12 -30.06
CA GLU A 222 14.11 0.15 -30.71
C GLU A 222 14.32 -1.25 -30.13
N LYS A 223 15.59 -1.63 -29.93
CA LYS A 223 15.94 -2.94 -29.35
C LYS A 223 15.91 -2.95 -27.82
N GLY A 224 15.84 -1.78 -27.19
CA GLY A 224 15.93 -1.64 -25.74
C GLY A 224 17.30 -1.97 -25.18
N THR A 225 18.36 -1.75 -25.96
CA THR A 225 19.73 -1.95 -25.50
C THR A 225 20.08 -0.86 -24.49
N TRP A 226 20.12 -1.21 -23.20
CA TRP A 226 20.47 -0.29 -22.13
C TRP A 226 21.85 0.33 -22.32
N ASN A 227 21.96 1.60 -21.94
CA ASN A 227 23.27 2.19 -21.66
C ASN A 227 23.83 1.56 -20.38
N PRO A 228 24.99 0.88 -20.44
CA PRO A 228 25.55 0.18 -19.28
C PRO A 228 25.77 1.08 -18.07
N SER A 229 26.16 2.35 -18.28
CA SER A 229 26.35 3.29 -17.18
C SER A 229 25.05 3.60 -16.44
N VAL A 230 23.94 3.74 -17.18
CA VAL A 230 22.63 4.01 -16.58
C VAL A 230 22.07 2.76 -15.92
N LEU A 231 22.22 1.59 -16.55
CA LEU A 231 21.74 0.33 -15.99
C LEU A 231 22.47 -0.03 -14.70
N ASN A 232 23.80 0.09 -14.67
CA ASN A 232 24.59 -0.19 -13.48
C ASN A 232 24.20 0.73 -12.31
N ASP A 233 23.97 2.03 -12.56
CA ASP A 233 23.53 2.98 -11.53
C ASP A 233 22.20 2.56 -10.88
N ILE A 234 21.19 2.21 -11.69
CA ILE A 234 19.89 1.78 -11.14
C ILE A 234 19.99 0.41 -10.47
N GLU A 235 20.76 -0.54 -11.02
CA GLU A 235 20.97 -1.85 -10.40
C GLU A 235 21.67 -1.73 -9.04
N GLU A 236 22.64 -0.83 -8.88
CA GLU A 236 23.33 -0.59 -7.62
C GLU A 236 22.38 0.00 -6.56
N ARG A 237 21.52 0.95 -6.94
CA ARG A 237 20.52 1.52 -6.03
C ARG A 237 19.46 0.49 -5.64
N LEU A 238 18.96 -0.29 -6.61
CA LEU A 238 18.03 -1.39 -6.38
C LEU A 238 18.63 -2.47 -5.45
N LYS A 239 19.91 -2.78 -5.60
CA LYS A 239 20.61 -3.72 -4.70
C LYS A 239 20.61 -3.25 -3.25
N LYS A 240 20.74 -1.95 -2.99
CA LYS A 240 20.72 -1.38 -1.62
C LYS A 240 19.37 -1.58 -0.93
N VAL A 241 18.27 -1.66 -1.69
CA VAL A 241 16.93 -1.93 -1.17
C VAL A 241 16.54 -3.41 -1.29
N GLY A 242 17.50 -4.31 -1.50
CA GLY A 242 17.23 -5.76 -1.50
C GLY A 242 16.61 -6.31 -2.79
N VAL A 243 16.71 -5.59 -3.92
CA VAL A 243 16.38 -6.12 -5.25
C VAL A 243 17.65 -6.67 -5.91
N THR A 244 17.63 -7.95 -6.28
CA THR A 244 18.72 -8.61 -7.00
C THR A 244 18.39 -8.78 -8.48
N LYS A 245 19.38 -9.13 -9.31
CA LYS A 245 19.15 -9.43 -10.74
C LYS A 245 18.24 -10.64 -10.99
N LYS A 246 18.01 -11.47 -9.97
CA LYS A 246 17.10 -12.63 -10.05
C LYS A 246 15.66 -12.25 -9.72
N ASP A 247 15.45 -11.10 -9.09
CA ASP A 247 14.12 -10.62 -8.77
C ASP A 247 13.45 -10.07 -10.03
N THR A 248 12.22 -10.51 -10.22
CA THR A 248 11.39 -10.09 -11.34
C THR A 248 10.09 -9.47 -10.83
N PHE A 249 9.38 -8.80 -11.73
CA PHE A 249 8.10 -8.17 -11.50
C PHE A 249 7.15 -8.50 -12.65
N ASP A 250 5.98 -9.05 -12.34
CA ASP A 250 4.95 -9.30 -13.34
C ASP A 250 4.21 -8.00 -13.64
N TRP A 251 4.34 -7.55 -14.88
CA TRP A 251 3.61 -6.43 -15.43
C TRP A 251 2.35 -6.93 -16.12
N VAL A 252 1.20 -6.47 -15.63
CA VAL A 252 -0.11 -6.97 -16.02
C VAL A 252 -0.52 -6.38 -17.37
N PHE A 253 -0.87 -7.27 -18.31
CA PHE A 253 -1.52 -6.95 -19.58
C PHE A 253 -2.63 -7.98 -19.81
N ARG A 254 -3.87 -7.53 -19.93
CA ARG A 254 -5.03 -8.41 -20.13
C ARG A 254 -5.82 -7.92 -21.33
N GLY A 255 -6.66 -8.78 -21.91
CA GLY A 255 -7.59 -8.44 -22.99
C GLY A 255 -6.87 -7.92 -24.23
N ASP A 256 -7.56 -7.13 -25.05
CA ASP A 256 -6.98 -6.55 -26.26
C ASP A 256 -5.84 -5.55 -25.97
N LYS A 257 -4.93 -5.38 -26.93
CA LYS A 257 -3.83 -4.41 -26.80
C LYS A 257 -4.34 -2.99 -26.81
N THR A 258 -4.10 -2.25 -25.72
CA THR A 258 -4.40 -0.82 -25.65
C THR A 258 -3.48 0.00 -26.54
N GLU A 259 -3.90 1.22 -26.89
CA GLU A 259 -3.00 2.17 -27.55
C GLU A 259 -1.80 2.54 -26.68
N VAL A 260 -1.98 2.57 -25.36
CA VAL A 260 -0.87 2.75 -24.39
C VAL A 260 0.17 1.65 -24.54
N GLU A 261 -0.25 0.39 -24.59
CA GLU A 261 0.64 -0.76 -24.76
C GLU A 261 1.38 -0.72 -26.10
N LYS A 262 0.69 -0.36 -27.19
CA LYS A 262 1.29 -0.27 -28.54
C LYS A 262 2.41 0.78 -28.62
N GLU A 263 2.25 1.87 -27.87
CA GLU A 263 3.23 2.96 -27.80
C GLU A 263 4.37 2.69 -26.82
N LEU A 264 4.21 1.74 -25.89
CA LEU A 264 5.21 1.42 -24.88
C LEU A 264 6.40 0.71 -25.54
N LYS A 265 7.45 1.48 -25.80
CA LYS A 265 8.71 1.02 -26.39
C LYS A 265 9.90 1.43 -25.54
N PRO A 266 10.91 0.57 -25.36
CA PRO A 266 11.00 -0.81 -25.89
C PRO A 266 10.02 -1.78 -25.21
N TYR A 267 9.66 -2.87 -25.91
CA TYR A 267 8.82 -3.92 -25.34
C TYR A 267 9.68 -4.93 -24.59
N PHE A 268 9.58 -4.95 -23.25
CA PHE A 268 10.48 -5.71 -22.38
C PHE A 268 9.94 -7.08 -21.93
N GLY A 269 10.82 -7.84 -21.28
CA GLY A 269 10.51 -9.06 -20.54
C GLY A 269 10.27 -10.30 -21.38
N TYR A 270 9.61 -11.27 -20.76
CA TYR A 270 9.13 -12.52 -21.37
C TYR A 270 7.71 -12.83 -20.87
N ASP A 271 7.04 -13.79 -21.48
CA ASP A 271 5.66 -14.14 -21.11
C ASP A 271 5.62 -14.68 -19.68
N SER A 272 4.73 -14.10 -18.86
CA SER A 272 4.55 -14.55 -17.48
C SER A 272 3.91 -15.94 -17.44
N GLU A 273 4.05 -16.64 -16.32
CA GLU A 273 3.41 -17.95 -16.12
C GLU A 273 1.88 -17.87 -16.20
N TRP A 274 1.31 -16.70 -15.91
CA TRP A 274 -0.14 -16.45 -15.95
C TRP A 274 -0.73 -16.53 -17.36
N THR A 275 0.08 -16.35 -18.41
CA THR A 275 -0.36 -16.48 -19.81
C THR A 275 -0.86 -17.88 -20.15
N LYS A 276 -0.48 -18.90 -19.37
CA LYS A 276 -0.93 -20.29 -19.55
C LYS A 276 -2.36 -20.52 -19.09
N LEU A 277 -2.94 -19.61 -18.30
CA LEU A 277 -4.28 -19.80 -17.72
C LEU A 277 -5.40 -19.48 -18.71
N ASN A 278 -5.22 -18.44 -19.54
CA ASN A 278 -6.19 -17.97 -20.51
C ASN A 278 -5.43 -17.19 -21.60
N GLU A 279 -5.80 -17.37 -22.87
CA GLU A 279 -5.20 -16.71 -24.04
C GLU A 279 -5.32 -15.18 -23.99
N GLU A 280 -6.29 -14.65 -23.26
CA GLU A 280 -6.48 -13.21 -23.08
C GLU A 280 -5.56 -12.62 -21.98
N VAL A 281 -4.77 -13.45 -21.30
CA VAL A 281 -3.72 -13.03 -20.37
C VAL A 281 -2.41 -12.89 -21.11
N ARG A 282 -1.87 -11.67 -21.13
CA ARG A 282 -0.65 -11.31 -21.86
C ARG A 282 0.42 -10.70 -20.96
N ASP A 283 0.30 -10.94 -19.66
CA ASP A 283 1.22 -10.47 -18.62
C ASP A 283 2.68 -10.78 -18.97
N ARG A 284 3.57 -9.86 -18.59
CA ARG A 284 5.00 -9.94 -18.90
C ARG A 284 5.82 -9.93 -17.62
N THR A 285 6.74 -10.88 -17.48
CA THR A 285 7.70 -10.86 -16.40
C THR A 285 8.89 -9.98 -16.80
N LEU A 286 9.10 -8.90 -16.04
CA LEU A 286 10.13 -7.89 -16.27
C LEU A 286 11.20 -7.96 -15.18
N THR A 287 12.39 -7.45 -15.48
CA THR A 287 13.33 -7.01 -14.45
C THR A 287 12.84 -5.70 -13.81
N PHE A 288 13.32 -5.38 -12.61
CA PHE A 288 12.95 -4.12 -11.94
C PHE A 288 13.33 -2.85 -12.73
N PRO A 289 14.54 -2.74 -13.35
CA PRO A 289 14.86 -1.61 -14.22
C PRO A 289 13.88 -1.43 -15.38
N GLU A 290 13.41 -2.52 -15.99
CA GLU A 290 12.42 -2.49 -17.07
C GLU A 290 11.04 -2.06 -16.56
N ALA A 291 10.59 -2.58 -15.41
CA ALA A 291 9.33 -2.16 -14.80
C ALA A 291 9.34 -0.67 -14.42
N ILE A 292 10.45 -0.17 -13.86
CA ILE A 292 10.63 1.25 -13.55
C ILE A 292 10.69 2.09 -14.83
N HIS A 293 11.32 1.57 -15.91
CA HIS A 293 11.26 2.22 -17.21
C HIS A 293 9.81 2.36 -17.70
N ASN A 294 9.03 1.28 -17.68
CA ASN A 294 7.63 1.29 -18.11
C ASN A 294 6.82 2.32 -17.33
N LEU A 295 6.96 2.34 -16.00
CA LEU A 295 6.28 3.33 -15.17
C LEU A 295 6.74 4.76 -15.48
N SER A 296 8.04 4.98 -15.69
CA SER A 296 8.59 6.27 -16.09
C SER A 296 8.04 6.72 -17.45
N TYR A 297 7.79 5.79 -18.38
CA TYR A 297 7.17 6.08 -19.68
C TYR A 297 5.71 6.52 -19.50
N LEU A 298 4.91 5.74 -18.76
CA LEU A 298 3.52 6.07 -18.43
C LEU A 298 3.43 7.48 -17.81
N ARG A 299 4.29 7.75 -16.82
CA ARG A 299 4.34 9.05 -16.16
C ARG A 299 4.68 10.18 -17.14
N ASN A 300 5.76 10.06 -17.90
CA ASN A 300 6.27 11.18 -18.71
C ASN A 300 5.43 11.47 -19.97
N PHE A 301 4.89 10.45 -20.63
CA PHE A 301 4.26 10.61 -21.94
C PHE A 301 2.73 10.56 -21.92
N ILE A 302 2.14 10.01 -20.86
CA ILE A 302 0.70 9.72 -20.80
C ILE A 302 0.03 10.48 -19.66
N ALA A 303 0.61 10.42 -18.46
CA ALA A 303 0.00 10.92 -17.24
C ALA A 303 0.43 12.36 -16.86
N SER A 304 1.63 12.79 -17.27
CA SER A 304 2.14 14.14 -16.96
C SER A 304 1.87 15.13 -18.09
N HIS A 305 1.93 16.42 -17.74
CA HIS A 305 1.71 17.56 -18.65
C HIS A 305 0.27 17.65 -19.19
N LYS A 306 0.11 18.29 -20.35
CA LYS A 306 -1.19 18.40 -21.03
C LYS A 306 -1.63 17.03 -21.54
N PHE A 307 -2.81 16.58 -21.12
CA PHE A 307 -3.40 15.33 -21.59
C PHE A 307 -3.50 15.29 -23.12
N ARG A 308 -3.12 14.13 -23.65
CA ARG A 308 -3.07 13.85 -25.09
C ARG A 308 -4.13 12.81 -25.42
N LYS A 309 -4.33 12.53 -26.71
CA LYS A 309 -5.20 11.44 -27.17
C LYS A 309 -4.85 10.11 -26.49
N LEU A 310 -3.57 9.85 -26.21
CA LEU A 310 -3.14 8.61 -25.56
C LEU A 310 -3.64 8.45 -24.11
N THR A 311 -3.86 9.56 -23.40
CA THR A 311 -4.35 9.56 -22.00
C THR A 311 -5.74 8.90 -21.89
N GLN A 312 -6.55 8.94 -22.95
CA GLN A 312 -7.89 8.35 -22.96
C GLN A 312 -7.88 6.80 -22.93
N TYR A 313 -6.71 6.21 -23.17
CA TYR A 313 -6.51 4.76 -23.20
C TYR A 313 -5.80 4.22 -21.95
N ILE A 314 -5.64 5.04 -20.90
CA ILE A 314 -5.17 4.54 -19.60
C ILE A 314 -6.17 3.48 -19.12
N SER A 315 -5.67 2.27 -18.86
CA SER A 315 -6.45 1.16 -18.36
C SER A 315 -6.33 1.04 -16.83
N PRO A 316 -7.25 0.32 -16.16
CA PRO A 316 -7.08 -0.06 -14.77
C PRO A 316 -5.74 -0.76 -14.51
N TYR A 317 -5.28 -1.61 -15.44
CA TYR A 317 -4.04 -2.35 -15.32
C TYR A 317 -2.80 -1.44 -15.31
N ASP A 318 -2.80 -0.33 -16.05
CA ASP A 318 -1.71 0.65 -16.01
C ASP A 318 -1.55 1.28 -14.62
N ILE A 319 -2.68 1.65 -14.00
CA ILE A 319 -2.75 2.21 -12.65
C ILE A 319 -2.29 1.17 -11.62
N PHE A 320 -2.78 -0.07 -11.74
CA PHE A 320 -2.42 -1.16 -10.84
C PHE A 320 -0.95 -1.56 -10.95
N ASN A 321 -0.37 -1.59 -12.15
CA ASN A 321 1.04 -1.85 -12.36
C ASN A 321 1.91 -0.78 -11.67
N ALA A 322 1.54 0.49 -11.83
CA ALA A 322 2.20 1.60 -11.16
C ALA A 322 2.18 1.46 -9.63
N GLN A 323 0.99 1.21 -9.07
CA GLN A 323 0.79 1.06 -7.63
C GLN A 323 1.47 -0.18 -7.07
N SER A 324 1.40 -1.31 -7.79
CA SER A 324 2.02 -2.57 -7.39
C SER A 324 3.54 -2.48 -7.38
N LEU A 325 4.13 -1.78 -8.36
CA LEU A 325 5.58 -1.53 -8.37
C LEU A 325 5.99 -0.61 -7.21
N ALA A 326 5.28 0.50 -7.00
CA ALA A 326 5.53 1.41 -5.88
C ALA A 326 5.45 0.68 -4.53
N ARG A 327 4.39 -0.10 -4.31
CA ARG A 327 4.22 -0.96 -3.12
C ARG A 327 5.39 -1.92 -2.93
N ASN A 328 5.79 -2.62 -4.00
CA ASN A 328 6.89 -3.59 -3.93
C ASN A 328 8.20 -2.90 -3.50
N LEU A 329 8.50 -1.75 -4.09
CA LEU A 329 9.70 -0.98 -3.79
C LEU A 329 9.70 -0.42 -2.37
N ILE A 330 8.57 0.09 -1.85
CA ILE A 330 8.45 0.50 -0.43
C ILE A 330 8.74 -0.71 0.48
N LEU A 331 8.04 -1.82 0.27
CA LEU A 331 8.17 -3.01 1.11
C LEU A 331 9.59 -3.56 1.09
N ARG A 332 10.26 -3.56 -0.06
CA ARG A 332 11.66 -3.99 -0.17
C ARG A 332 12.61 -3.03 0.53
N SER A 333 12.39 -1.72 0.39
CA SER A 333 13.22 -0.70 1.04
C SER A 333 13.11 -0.74 2.57
N LEU A 334 11.95 -1.11 3.10
CA LEU A 334 11.74 -1.37 4.53
C LEU A 334 12.18 -2.77 4.98
N GLY A 335 12.63 -3.63 4.06
CA GLY A 335 12.97 -5.02 4.37
C GLY A 335 11.79 -5.91 4.74
N LEU A 336 10.56 -5.55 4.34
CA LEU A 336 9.29 -6.24 4.69
C LEU A 336 8.68 -7.05 3.53
N TRP A 337 9.35 -7.12 2.38
CA TRP A 337 8.86 -7.88 1.21
C TRP A 337 8.90 -9.39 1.43
N LYS A 338 7.78 -10.07 1.19
CA LYS A 338 7.60 -11.54 1.40
C LYS A 338 7.90 -12.01 2.82
N ILE A 339 7.86 -11.11 3.80
CA ILE A 339 7.91 -11.46 5.21
C ILE A 339 6.50 -11.79 5.69
N ASP A 340 6.36 -12.91 6.40
CA ASP A 340 5.19 -13.17 7.24
C ASP A 340 5.53 -12.71 8.67
N PRO A 341 5.13 -11.49 9.07
CA PRO A 341 5.53 -10.94 10.37
C PRO A 341 4.89 -11.68 11.55
N TYR A 342 3.91 -12.52 11.29
CA TYR A 342 3.16 -13.21 12.32
C TYR A 342 3.61 -14.65 12.55
N ASN A 343 4.48 -15.17 11.68
CA ASN A 343 5.10 -16.49 11.81
C ASN A 343 6.61 -16.39 12.09
N GLN A 344 7.09 -15.21 12.50
CA GLN A 344 8.45 -15.04 13.00
C GLN A 344 8.57 -15.70 14.38
N THR A 345 8.84 -17.01 14.40
CA THR A 345 9.50 -17.64 15.54
C THR A 345 10.90 -17.04 15.62
N ASN A 346 11.13 -16.18 16.62
CA ASN A 346 12.49 -15.91 17.09
C ASN A 346 13.06 -17.16 17.73
#